data_AF-E1ZTR7-F1
#
_entry.id   AF-E1ZTR7-F1
#
_cell.length_a   1.000
_cell.length_b   1.000
_cell.length_c   1.000
_cell.angle_alpha   90.00
_cell.angle_beta   90.00
_cell.angle_gamma   90.00
#
_symmetry.space_group_name_H-M   'P 1'
#
loop_
_entity.id
_entity.type
_entity.pdbx_description
1 polymer ?
#
loop_
_entity_poly.entity_id
_entity_poly.type
_entity_poly.pdbx_seq_one_letter_code
_entity_poly.pdbx_strand_id
1 'polypeptide(L)'
;MLGQLSFTLPLLIILVLETAVGALLLCPKPFNQPSIALARATHTQIGATVFYTLAGVLTLLMASPLYDATQLYHATRDKTDAVAAALDTTCERESFVNSCVFVGLAAAAADAPVAQPAAEHEARTLLSFTLTAACLAQMFFLRRLGAVLGQLERMSVSEAAMLKQVKGLQSEYARMAGSAGAAGGTAEEAAAQPSGPPGAGRLSDDEVGELRRLVADLERMNSELGARLEKANKAHSLAESNLSALKTQSKGLENEYDRLLSEHDELRRQLQRAGLAAGGAADSRMGKKDE
;
A
#
# COMPACT_ATOMS: atom_id res chain seq x y z
N MET A 1 -4.12 21.47 -29.79
CA MET A 1 -3.74 21.64 -28.37
C MET A 1 -4.89 21.44 -27.39
N LEU A 2 -6.15 21.81 -27.68
CA LEU A 2 -7.26 21.56 -26.74
C LEU A 2 -7.54 20.08 -26.42
N GLY A 3 -7.28 19.15 -27.35
CA GLY A 3 -7.46 17.71 -27.10
C GLY A 3 -6.44 17.08 -26.14
N GLN A 4 -5.37 17.78 -25.77
CA GLN A 4 -4.36 17.26 -24.82
C GLN A 4 -4.74 17.53 -23.35
N LEU A 5 -5.54 18.55 -23.08
CA LEU A 5 -6.01 18.88 -21.72
C LEU A 5 -7.17 17.98 -21.26
N SER A 6 -7.95 17.44 -22.20
CA SER A 6 -9.10 16.59 -21.86
C SER A 6 -8.72 15.26 -21.23
N PHE A 7 -7.51 14.75 -21.48
CA PHE A 7 -7.05 13.48 -20.91
C PHE A 7 -6.41 13.64 -19.52
N THR A 8 -5.61 14.68 -19.33
CA THR A 8 -4.86 14.90 -18.07
C THR A 8 -5.74 15.44 -16.95
N LEU A 9 -6.73 16.26 -17.27
CA LEU A 9 -7.62 16.89 -16.30
C LEU A 9 -8.41 15.90 -15.43
N PRO A 10 -9.09 14.85 -15.96
CA PRO A 10 -9.78 13.87 -15.12
C PRO A 10 -8.81 13.05 -14.26
N LEU A 11 -7.62 12.69 -14.76
CA LEU A 11 -6.59 12.01 -13.97
C LEU A 11 -6.09 12.85 -12.81
N LEU A 12 -5.90 14.16 -13.03
CA LEU A 12 -5.46 15.10 -12.00
C LEU A 12 -6.54 15.30 -10.94
N ILE A 13 -7.81 15.36 -11.34
CA ILE A 13 -8.95 15.40 -10.40
C ILE A 13 -8.97 14.14 -9.53
N ILE A 14 -8.81 12.95 -10.13
CA ILE A 14 -8.76 11.69 -9.38
C ILE A 14 -7.59 11.70 -8.40
N LEU A 15 -6.40 12.09 -8.83
CA LEU A 15 -5.20 12.15 -8.00
C LEU A 15 -5.39 13.11 -6.80
N VAL A 16 -5.98 14.29 -7.02
CA VAL A 16 -6.26 15.27 -5.96
C VAL A 16 -7.32 14.76 -5.00
N LEU A 17 -8.39 14.12 -5.50
CA LEU A 17 -9.41 13.51 -4.65
C LEU A 17 -8.82 12.39 -3.79
N GLU A 18 -7.96 11.56 -4.38
CA GLU A 18 -7.37 10.42 -3.71
C GLU A 18 -6.36 10.85 -2.64
N THR A 19 -5.52 11.84 -2.95
CA THR A 19 -4.60 12.45 -1.97
C THR A 19 -5.35 13.18 -0.86
N ALA A 20 -6.44 13.88 -1.17
CA ALA A 20 -7.28 14.51 -0.16
C ALA A 20 -7.94 13.48 0.77
N VAL A 21 -8.47 12.38 0.23
CA VAL A 21 -9.06 11.29 1.01
C VAL A 21 -7.99 10.60 1.87
N GLY A 22 -6.80 10.33 1.30
CA GLY A 22 -5.67 9.76 2.03
C GLY A 22 -5.20 10.65 3.18
N ALA A 23 -5.08 11.96 2.95
CA ALA A 23 -4.73 12.93 3.97
C ALA A 23 -5.81 13.01 5.08
N LEU A 24 -7.09 13.01 4.72
CA LEU A 24 -8.21 12.98 5.66
C LEU A 24 -8.22 11.72 6.55
N LEU A 25 -7.73 10.58 6.04
CA LEU A 25 -7.59 9.34 6.83
C LEU A 25 -6.42 9.38 7.82
N LEU A 26 -5.36 10.12 7.51
CA LEU A 26 -4.19 10.29 8.38
C LEU A 26 -4.43 11.29 9.51
N CYS A 27 -5.43 12.17 9.38
CA CYS A 27 -5.75 13.17 10.39
C CYS A 27 -6.36 12.54 11.67
N PRO A 28 -5.96 13.02 12.87
CA PRO A 28 -6.56 12.59 14.12
C PRO A 28 -8.04 12.99 14.23
N LYS A 29 -8.79 12.30 15.11
CA LYS A 29 -10.18 12.67 15.45
C LYS A 29 -10.21 14.14 15.88
N PRO A 30 -11.15 14.98 15.38
CA PRO A 30 -12.43 14.61 14.77
C PRO A 30 -12.46 14.55 13.22
N PHE A 31 -11.39 14.96 12.53
CA PHE A 31 -11.41 15.16 11.06
C PHE A 31 -11.58 13.87 10.25
N ASN A 32 -11.31 12.70 10.84
CA ASN A 32 -11.50 11.41 10.18
C ASN A 32 -12.93 10.84 10.26
N GLN A 33 -13.84 11.45 11.03
CA GLN A 33 -15.23 11.00 11.12
C GLN A 33 -15.95 10.87 9.77
N PRO A 34 -15.89 11.86 8.85
CA PRO A 34 -16.53 11.71 7.54
C PRO A 34 -15.95 10.55 6.73
N SER A 35 -14.64 10.33 6.77
CA SER A 35 -14.00 9.20 6.07
C SER A 35 -14.42 7.85 6.64
N ILE A 36 -14.56 7.75 7.97
CA ILE A 36 -15.05 6.54 8.65
C ILE A 36 -16.53 6.31 8.31
N ALA A 37 -17.35 7.35 8.27
CA ALA A 37 -18.75 7.25 7.86
C ALA A 37 -18.87 6.79 6.40
N LEU A 38 -18.03 7.32 5.51
CA LEU A 38 -17.94 6.89 4.12
C LEU A 38 -17.52 5.42 4.00
N ALA A 39 -16.50 5.01 4.75
CA ALA A 39 -16.04 3.62 4.79
C ALA A 39 -17.14 2.67 5.30
N ARG A 40 -17.87 3.05 6.37
CA ARG A 40 -19.04 2.28 6.82
C ARG A 40 -20.15 2.25 5.78
N ALA A 41 -20.41 3.35 5.07
CA ALA A 41 -21.39 3.39 4.00
C ALA A 41 -21.03 2.42 2.86
N THR A 42 -19.74 2.29 2.51
CA THR A 42 -19.28 1.32 1.49
C THR A 42 -19.48 -0.14 1.90
N HIS A 43 -19.58 -0.43 3.20
CA HIS A 43 -19.85 -1.78 3.70
C HIS A 43 -21.34 -2.17 3.68
N THR A 44 -22.24 -1.23 3.42
CA THR A 44 -23.66 -1.55 3.22
C THR A 44 -23.89 -2.19 1.85
N GLN A 45 -24.96 -2.97 1.72
CA GLN A 45 -25.30 -3.64 0.46
C GLN A 45 -25.50 -2.62 -0.69
N ILE A 46 -26.04 -1.44 -0.37
CA ILE A 46 -26.20 -0.32 -1.30
C ILE A 46 -24.82 0.27 -1.67
N GLY A 47 -23.96 0.49 -0.67
CA GLY A 47 -22.61 1.01 -0.88
C GLY A 47 -21.72 0.09 -1.71
N ALA A 48 -21.86 -1.23 -1.56
CA ALA A 48 -21.15 -2.20 -2.40
C ALA A 48 -21.54 -2.06 -3.87
N THR A 49 -22.84 -1.92 -4.17
CA THR A 49 -23.32 -1.73 -5.55
C THR A 49 -22.78 -0.43 -6.15
N VAL A 50 -22.83 0.67 -5.39
CA VAL A 50 -22.27 1.97 -5.83
C VAL A 50 -20.76 1.87 -6.04
N PHE A 51 -20.04 1.16 -5.18
CA PHE A 51 -18.61 0.96 -5.34
C PHE A 51 -18.28 0.15 -6.59
N TYR A 52 -19.01 -0.94 -6.87
CA TYR A 52 -18.80 -1.75 -8.07
C TYR A 52 -19.17 -1.01 -9.35
N THR A 53 -20.25 -0.21 -9.36
CA THR A 53 -20.60 0.59 -10.53
C THR A 53 -19.54 1.66 -10.81
N LEU A 54 -19.06 2.34 -9.77
CA LEU A 54 -18.02 3.36 -9.89
C LEU A 54 -16.68 2.73 -10.30
N ALA A 55 -16.30 1.60 -9.72
CA ALA A 55 -15.12 0.83 -10.14
C ALA A 55 -15.24 0.32 -11.58
N GLY A 56 -16.42 -0.14 -12.00
CA GLY A 56 -16.69 -0.57 -13.38
C GLY A 56 -16.57 0.58 -14.38
N VAL A 57 -17.14 1.74 -14.06
CA VAL A 57 -17.01 2.95 -14.88
C VAL A 57 -15.55 3.41 -14.95
N LEU A 58 -14.82 3.38 -13.82
CA LEU A 58 -13.40 3.73 -13.79
C LEU A 58 -12.56 2.75 -14.63
N THR A 59 -12.88 1.46 -14.58
CA THR A 59 -12.22 0.42 -15.39
C THR A 59 -12.49 0.63 -16.87
N LEU A 60 -13.73 0.96 -17.25
CA LEU A 60 -14.11 1.31 -18.63
C LEU A 60 -13.38 2.57 -19.11
N LEU A 61 -13.27 3.59 -18.25
CA LEU A 61 -12.50 4.80 -18.56
C LEU A 61 -11.00 4.53 -18.72
N MET A 62 -10.45 3.57 -17.98
CA MET A 62 -9.06 3.12 -18.12
C MET A 62 -8.85 2.18 -19.32
N ALA A 63 -9.90 1.51 -19.81
CA ALA A 63 -9.80 0.65 -20.99
C ALA A 63 -9.51 1.45 -22.28
N SER A 64 -10.07 2.67 -22.42
CA SER A 64 -9.81 3.53 -23.59
C SER A 64 -8.33 3.89 -23.80
N PRO A 65 -7.57 4.41 -22.80
CA PRO A 65 -6.15 4.68 -22.99
C PRO A 65 -5.31 3.43 -23.16
N LEU A 66 -5.69 2.30 -22.54
CA LEU A 66 -5.05 1.00 -22.77
C LEU A 66 -5.24 0.56 -24.23
N TYR A 67 -6.44 0.74 -24.79
CA TYR A 67 -6.71 0.45 -26.19
C TYR A 67 -5.89 1.33 -27.13
N ASP A 68 -5.85 2.65 -26.90
CA ASP A 68 -5.02 3.57 -27.67
C ASP A 68 -3.53 3.22 -27.58
N ALA A 69 -3.03 2.85 -26.39
CA ALA A 69 -1.64 2.43 -26.21
C ALA A 69 -1.33 1.15 -26.99
N THR A 70 -2.23 0.17 -26.99
CA THR A 70 -2.05 -1.07 -27.77
C THR A 70 -2.07 -0.81 -29.27
N GLN A 71 -2.97 0.06 -29.75
CA GLN A 71 -3.03 0.41 -31.17
C GLN A 71 -1.75 1.12 -31.61
N LEU A 72 -1.22 2.02 -30.77
CA LEU A 72 0.03 2.73 -31.04
C LEU A 72 1.25 1.79 -31.04
N TYR A 73 1.27 0.81 -30.14
CA TYR A 73 2.30 -0.23 -30.10
C TYR A 73 2.31 -1.06 -31.39
N HIS A 74 1.14 -1.46 -31.89
CA HIS A 74 1.06 -2.18 -33.17
C HIS A 74 1.49 -1.29 -34.35
N ALA A 75 1.04 -0.03 -34.40
CA ALA A 75 1.41 0.90 -35.47
C ALA A 75 2.91 1.25 -35.51
N THR A 76 3.62 1.19 -34.38
CA THR A 76 5.07 1.41 -34.32
C THR A 76 5.83 0.15 -34.70
N ARG A 77 5.35 -1.02 -34.28
CA ARG A 77 5.92 -2.32 -34.66
C ARG A 77 5.86 -2.57 -36.17
N ASP A 78 4.73 -2.27 -36.80
CA ASP A 78 4.58 -2.45 -38.25
C ASP A 78 5.54 -1.55 -39.04
N LYS A 79 5.87 -0.37 -38.51
CA LYS A 79 6.88 0.53 -39.09
C LYS A 79 8.30 0.00 -38.92
N THR A 80 8.65 -0.54 -37.75
CA THR A 80 9.98 -1.14 -37.55
C THR A 80 10.18 -2.36 -38.46
N ASP A 81 9.14 -3.17 -38.65
CA ASP A 81 9.19 -4.33 -39.53
C ASP A 81 9.29 -3.90 -41.01
N ALA A 82 8.57 -2.84 -41.42
CA ALA A 82 8.69 -2.27 -42.76
C ALA A 82 10.07 -1.66 -43.05
N VAL A 83 10.68 -0.99 -42.06
CA VAL A 83 12.05 -0.45 -42.17
C VAL A 83 13.07 -1.59 -42.24
N ALA A 84 12.91 -2.64 -41.44
CA ALA A 84 13.75 -3.83 -41.49
C ALA A 84 13.66 -4.52 -42.86
N ALA A 85 12.46 -4.66 -43.42
CA ALA A 85 12.26 -5.21 -44.77
C ALA A 85 12.87 -4.32 -45.88
N ALA A 86 12.79 -2.98 -45.74
CA ALA A 86 13.42 -2.05 -46.67
C ALA A 86 14.96 -2.12 -46.61
N LEU A 87 15.54 -2.32 -45.43
CA LEU A 87 16.97 -2.55 -45.23
C LEU A 87 17.44 -3.87 -45.86
N ASP A 88 16.64 -4.93 -45.74
CA ASP A 88 16.96 -6.24 -46.34
C ASP A 88 16.96 -6.16 -47.89
N THR A 89 15.98 -5.48 -48.47
CA THR A 89 15.92 -5.26 -49.93
C THR A 89 17.01 -4.33 -50.47
N THR A 90 17.56 -3.42 -49.65
CA THR A 90 18.71 -2.60 -50.04
C THR A 90 20.03 -3.37 -49.94
N CYS A 91 20.15 -4.32 -49.00
CA CYS A 91 21.32 -5.19 -48.85
C CYS A 91 21.50 -6.14 -50.07
N GLU A 92 20.41 -6.72 -50.60
CA GLU A 92 20.47 -7.47 -51.86
C GLU A 92 20.86 -6.56 -53.05
N ARG A 93 20.43 -5.31 -53.04
CA ARG A 93 20.73 -4.34 -54.11
C ARG A 93 22.19 -3.87 -54.08
N GLU A 94 22.83 -3.80 -52.92
CA GLU A 94 24.27 -3.47 -52.82
C GLU A 94 25.18 -4.59 -53.32
N SER A 95 24.74 -5.86 -53.28
CA SER A 95 25.45 -6.95 -53.95
C SER A 95 25.49 -6.81 -55.48
N PHE A 96 24.53 -6.06 -56.05
CA PHE A 96 24.43 -5.78 -57.49
C PHE A 96 25.02 -4.41 -57.89
N VAL A 97 25.08 -3.45 -56.96
CA VAL A 97 25.50 -2.05 -57.23
C VAL A 97 26.95 -1.74 -56.81
N ASN A 98 27.66 -2.73 -56.26
CA ASN A 98 29.12 -2.63 -56.04
C ASN A 98 29.95 -2.54 -57.35
N SER A 99 29.30 -2.37 -58.51
CA SER A 99 29.95 -2.06 -59.79
C SER A 99 29.71 -0.64 -60.32
N CYS A 100 28.80 0.21 -59.77
CA CYS A 100 28.46 1.47 -60.47
C CYS A 100 28.18 2.75 -59.68
N VAL A 101 27.95 2.80 -58.36
CA VAL A 101 27.45 4.06 -57.74
C VAL A 101 28.11 4.40 -56.41
N PHE A 102 29.37 4.84 -56.45
CA PHE A 102 30.06 5.42 -55.29
C PHE A 102 30.11 6.96 -55.29
N VAL A 103 29.36 7.63 -56.18
CA VAL A 103 29.45 9.11 -56.34
C VAL A 103 28.14 9.85 -56.03
N GLY A 104 27.01 9.16 -55.82
CA GLY A 104 25.69 9.81 -55.65
C GLY A 104 25.18 9.98 -54.21
N LEU A 105 25.70 9.24 -53.23
CA LEU A 105 25.04 9.06 -51.92
C LEU A 105 25.50 10.04 -50.82
N ALA A 106 26.30 11.05 -51.17
CA ALA A 106 26.73 12.08 -50.21
C ALA A 106 25.83 13.34 -50.21
N ALA A 107 24.92 13.49 -51.19
CA ALA A 107 24.10 14.70 -51.35
C ALA A 107 22.66 14.59 -50.82
N ALA A 108 22.20 13.39 -50.44
CA ALA A 108 20.83 13.15 -49.96
C ALA A 108 20.69 13.04 -48.44
N ALA A 109 21.76 13.26 -47.68
CA ALA A 109 21.77 13.18 -46.21
C ALA A 109 21.60 14.54 -45.50
N ALA A 110 21.46 15.64 -46.25
CA ALA A 110 21.44 17.00 -45.70
C ALA A 110 20.02 17.58 -45.45
N ASP A 111 18.96 16.82 -45.71
CA ASP A 111 17.58 17.30 -45.53
C ASP A 111 16.68 16.23 -44.85
N ALA A 112 17.23 15.54 -43.86
CA ALA A 112 16.46 14.65 -43.01
C ALA A 112 15.73 15.49 -41.94
N PRO A 113 14.38 15.54 -41.95
CA PRO A 113 13.64 16.28 -40.93
C PRO A 113 13.91 15.66 -39.56
N VAL A 114 14.53 16.46 -38.70
CA VAL A 114 14.68 16.33 -37.26
C VAL A 114 13.87 15.17 -36.66
N ALA A 115 14.53 14.04 -36.40
CA ALA A 115 13.99 12.82 -35.82
C ALA A 115 13.62 12.94 -34.32
N GLN A 116 13.04 14.07 -33.90
CA GLN A 116 12.58 14.31 -32.52
C GLN A 116 11.17 13.80 -32.14
N PRO A 117 10.21 13.48 -33.04
CA PRO A 117 8.84 13.18 -32.60
C PRO A 117 8.67 11.78 -31.98
N ALA A 118 9.59 10.85 -32.20
CA ALA A 118 9.50 9.48 -31.67
C ALA A 118 9.80 9.42 -30.16
N ALA A 119 10.86 10.10 -29.70
CA ALA A 119 11.27 10.10 -28.30
C ALA A 119 10.24 10.79 -27.38
N GLU A 120 9.60 11.88 -27.84
CA GLU A 120 8.52 12.52 -27.08
C GLU A 120 7.30 11.60 -26.92
N HIS A 121 7.02 10.76 -27.92
CA HIS A 121 5.91 9.82 -27.86
C HIS A 121 6.18 8.65 -26.91
N GLU A 122 7.40 8.11 -26.91
CA GLU A 122 7.83 7.07 -25.94
C GLU A 122 7.83 7.60 -24.50
N ALA A 123 8.28 8.83 -24.28
CA ALA A 123 8.24 9.46 -22.96
C ALA A 123 6.78 9.59 -22.45
N ARG A 124 5.83 9.91 -23.34
CA ARG A 124 4.41 10.04 -22.98
C ARG A 124 3.75 8.69 -22.64
N THR A 125 4.08 7.62 -23.34
CA THR A 125 3.52 6.29 -23.06
C THR A 125 4.09 5.71 -21.77
N LEU A 126 5.38 5.91 -21.49
CA LEU A 126 5.97 5.54 -20.21
C LEU A 126 5.35 6.32 -19.05
N LEU A 127 5.09 7.62 -19.24
CA LEU A 127 4.46 8.43 -18.20
C LEU A 127 3.00 8.01 -17.94
N SER A 128 2.21 7.72 -18.98
CA SER A 128 0.84 7.24 -18.79
C SER A 128 0.80 5.83 -18.16
N PHE A 129 1.72 4.96 -18.53
CA PHE A 129 1.85 3.62 -17.95
C PHE A 129 2.26 3.67 -16.47
N THR A 130 3.26 4.48 -16.12
CA THR A 130 3.68 4.65 -14.72
C THR A 130 2.57 5.25 -13.86
N LEU A 131 1.83 6.23 -14.39
CA LEU A 131 0.74 6.87 -13.66
C LEU A 131 -0.45 5.91 -13.43
N THR A 132 -0.81 5.11 -14.44
CA THR A 132 -1.85 4.08 -14.30
C THR A 132 -1.44 2.97 -13.33
N ALA A 133 -0.19 2.52 -13.39
CA ALA A 133 0.37 1.56 -12.42
C ALA A 133 0.36 2.12 -10.99
N ALA A 134 0.73 3.40 -10.81
CA ALA A 134 0.70 4.08 -9.52
C ALA A 134 -0.74 4.16 -8.97
N CYS A 135 -1.73 4.56 -9.78
CA CYS A 135 -3.13 4.58 -9.37
C CYS A 135 -3.66 3.19 -8.97
N LEU A 136 -3.30 2.14 -9.70
CA LEU A 136 -3.70 0.76 -9.34
C LEU A 136 -3.06 0.30 -8.03
N ALA A 137 -1.78 0.61 -7.83
CA ALA A 137 -1.08 0.32 -6.58
C ALA A 137 -1.72 1.06 -5.40
N GLN A 138 -2.07 2.34 -5.58
CA GLN A 138 -2.71 3.16 -4.55
C GLN A 138 -4.11 2.62 -4.18
N MET A 139 -4.91 2.20 -5.16
CA MET A 139 -6.18 1.52 -4.93
C MET A 139 -6.04 0.22 -4.13
N PHE A 140 -4.98 -0.56 -4.38
CA PHE A 140 -4.71 -1.78 -3.62
C PHE A 140 -4.32 -1.46 -2.16
N PHE A 141 -3.51 -0.43 -1.96
CA PHE A 141 -3.13 0.06 -0.64
C PHE A 141 -4.33 0.58 0.15
N LEU A 142 -5.20 1.39 -0.47
CA LEU A 142 -6.42 1.89 0.17
C LEU A 142 -7.35 0.75 0.59
N ARG A 143 -7.46 -0.31 -0.23
CA ARG A 143 -8.28 -1.48 0.11
C ARG A 143 -7.72 -2.25 1.31
N ARG A 144 -6.39 -2.38 1.40
CA ARG A 144 -5.72 -3.01 2.55
C ARG A 144 -5.82 -2.16 3.81
N LEU A 145 -5.63 -0.84 3.70
CA LEU A 145 -5.82 0.10 4.81
C LEU A 145 -7.26 0.08 5.33
N GLY A 146 -8.26 0.06 4.44
CA GLY A 146 -9.66 -0.05 4.82
C GLY A 146 -9.96 -1.34 5.61
N ALA A 147 -9.40 -2.47 5.19
CA ALA A 147 -9.56 -3.73 5.92
C ALA A 147 -8.92 -3.69 7.33
N VAL A 148 -7.72 -3.11 7.46
CA VAL A 148 -7.03 -2.95 8.75
C VAL A 148 -7.78 -1.98 9.66
N LEU A 149 -8.24 -0.84 9.14
CA LEU A 149 -9.05 0.13 9.89
C LEU A 149 -10.36 -0.50 10.40
N GLY A 150 -11.03 -1.30 9.56
CA GLY A 150 -12.23 -2.04 9.96
C GLY A 150 -11.97 -3.07 11.06
N GLN A 151 -10.82 -3.75 11.04
CA GLN A 151 -10.41 -4.64 12.13
C GLN A 151 -10.11 -3.87 13.41
N LEU A 152 -9.40 -2.74 13.31
CA LEU A 152 -9.05 -1.89 14.44
C LEU A 152 -10.30 -1.30 15.11
N GLU A 153 -11.31 -0.93 14.33
CA GLU A 153 -12.60 -0.48 14.85
C GLU A 153 -13.33 -1.59 15.62
N ARG A 154 -13.40 -2.82 15.08
CA ARG A 154 -14.00 -3.96 15.78
C ARG A 154 -13.29 -4.27 17.10
N MET A 155 -11.97 -4.19 17.11
CA MET A 155 -11.19 -4.35 18.34
C MET A 155 -11.52 -3.26 19.36
N SER A 156 -11.60 -1.99 18.94
CA SER A 156 -11.94 -0.88 19.86
C SER A 156 -13.33 -1.00 20.47
N VAL A 157 -14.32 -1.51 19.71
CA VAL A 157 -15.66 -1.78 20.23
C VAL A 157 -15.64 -2.96 21.20
N SER A 158 -14.88 -4.01 20.88
CA SER A 158 -14.72 -5.17 21.77
C SER A 158 -14.04 -4.82 23.09
N GLU A 159 -13.06 -3.91 23.07
CA GLU A 159 -12.40 -3.38 24.26
C GLU A 159 -13.38 -2.58 25.12
N ALA A 160 -14.17 -1.70 24.51
CA ALA A 160 -15.21 -0.97 25.23
C ALA A 160 -16.27 -1.89 25.86
N ALA A 161 -16.63 -2.99 25.20
CA ALA A 161 -17.53 -4.00 25.74
C ALA A 161 -16.90 -4.77 26.91
N MET A 162 -15.63 -5.21 26.77
CA MET A 162 -14.88 -5.86 27.85
C MET A 162 -14.72 -4.95 29.06
N LEU A 163 -14.39 -3.66 28.87
CA LEU A 163 -14.30 -2.71 29.97
C LEU A 163 -15.63 -2.52 30.71
N LYS A 164 -16.77 -2.57 30.01
CA LYS A 164 -18.10 -2.55 30.66
C LYS A 164 -18.34 -3.83 31.46
N GLN A 165 -18.00 -5.00 30.92
CA GLN A 165 -18.13 -6.27 31.64
C GLN A 165 -17.24 -6.30 32.89
N VAL A 166 -15.99 -5.86 32.78
CA VAL A 166 -15.06 -5.76 33.91
C VAL A 166 -15.57 -4.79 34.97
N LYS A 167 -16.10 -3.63 34.59
CA LYS A 167 -16.71 -2.69 35.55
C LYS A 167 -17.98 -3.25 36.20
N GLY A 168 -18.80 -3.97 35.43
CA GLY A 168 -19.96 -4.69 35.96
C GLY A 168 -19.56 -5.70 37.02
N LEU A 169 -18.60 -6.57 36.70
CA LEU A 169 -18.03 -7.52 37.65
C LEU A 169 -17.39 -6.83 38.86
N GLN A 170 -16.61 -5.77 38.67
CA GLN A 170 -16.00 -5.02 39.78
C GLN A 170 -17.07 -4.42 40.71
N SER A 171 -18.19 -3.94 40.16
CA SER A 171 -19.32 -3.44 40.97
C SER A 171 -20.05 -4.55 41.72
N GLU A 172 -20.18 -5.75 41.13
CA GLU A 172 -20.71 -6.95 41.79
C GLU A 172 -19.78 -7.41 42.91
N TYR A 173 -18.47 -7.47 42.67
CA TYR A 173 -17.46 -7.77 43.69
C TYR A 173 -17.47 -6.75 44.82
N ALA A 174 -17.55 -5.45 44.53
CA ALA A 174 -17.65 -4.42 45.55
C ALA A 174 -18.94 -4.56 46.38
N ARG A 175 -20.05 -4.97 45.76
CA ARG A 175 -21.33 -5.21 46.43
C ARG A 175 -21.29 -6.45 47.33
N MET A 176 -20.66 -7.54 46.86
CA MET A 176 -20.43 -8.78 47.63
C MET A 176 -19.42 -8.56 48.78
N ALA A 177 -18.35 -7.81 48.55
CA ALA A 177 -17.38 -7.45 49.58
C ALA A 177 -17.99 -6.51 50.64
N GLY A 178 -18.82 -5.54 50.20
CA GLY A 178 -19.57 -4.66 51.09
C GLY A 178 -20.63 -5.38 51.91
N SER A 179 -21.32 -6.37 51.33
CA SER A 179 -22.30 -7.19 52.07
C SER A 179 -21.64 -8.19 53.03
N ALA A 180 -20.46 -8.74 52.67
CA ALA A 180 -19.67 -9.58 53.58
C ALA A 180 -19.10 -8.78 54.76
N GLY A 181 -18.72 -7.51 54.56
CA GLY A 181 -18.27 -6.61 55.63
C GLY A 181 -19.39 -6.17 56.59
N ALA A 182 -20.63 -6.05 56.10
CA ALA A 182 -21.79 -5.72 56.94
C ALA A 182 -22.30 -6.88 57.81
N ALA A 183 -21.97 -8.13 57.45
CA ALA A 183 -22.29 -9.32 58.25
C ALA A 183 -21.21 -9.68 59.29
N GLY A 184 -20.06 -8.99 59.28
CA GLY A 184 -18.92 -9.26 60.19
C GLY A 184 -18.85 -8.37 61.44
N GLY A 185 -19.76 -7.40 61.60
CA GLY A 185 -19.77 -6.47 62.73
C GLY A 185 -20.76 -6.89 63.82
N THR A 186 -20.41 -7.87 64.64
CA THR A 186 -20.82 -8.07 66.05
C THR A 186 -20.40 -9.48 66.49
N ALA A 187 -19.11 -9.66 66.73
CA ALA A 187 -18.58 -10.87 67.37
C ALA A 187 -17.69 -10.50 68.55
N GLU A 188 -18.18 -9.66 69.47
CA GLU A 188 -17.59 -9.54 70.80
C GLU A 188 -18.59 -9.01 71.85
N GLU A 189 -19.80 -9.57 71.92
CA GLU A 189 -20.55 -9.68 73.20
C GLU A 189 -21.82 -10.53 72.99
N ALA A 190 -21.80 -11.80 73.40
CA ALA A 190 -22.98 -12.58 73.81
C ALA A 190 -22.59 -14.04 74.08
N ALA A 191 -21.95 -14.28 75.22
CA ALA A 191 -21.99 -15.59 75.86
C ALA A 191 -23.35 -15.78 76.55
N ALA A 192 -24.40 -15.99 75.75
CA ALA A 192 -25.70 -16.53 76.18
C ALA A 192 -26.55 -16.85 74.94
N GLN A 193 -26.67 -18.12 74.58
CA GLN A 193 -27.80 -18.62 73.77
C GLN A 193 -29.12 -18.45 74.58
N PRO A 194 -30.33 -18.45 73.97
CA PRO A 194 -30.71 -19.11 72.71
C PRO A 194 -31.69 -18.32 71.79
N SER A 195 -32.00 -18.92 70.63
CA SER A 195 -33.08 -18.59 69.68
C SER A 195 -32.87 -17.41 68.70
N GLY A 196 -32.38 -17.74 67.50
CA GLY A 196 -32.45 -16.93 66.27
C GLY A 196 -33.10 -17.73 65.13
N PRO A 197 -33.69 -17.06 64.11
CA PRO A 197 -34.74 -17.61 63.25
C PRO A 197 -34.27 -18.66 62.24
N PRO A 198 -35.16 -19.57 61.80
CA PRO A 198 -34.85 -20.58 60.80
C PRO A 198 -34.82 -19.93 59.40
N GLY A 199 -33.64 -19.52 58.94
CA GLY A 199 -33.53 -18.85 57.65
C GLY A 199 -32.14 -18.77 57.03
N ALA A 200 -31.12 -19.40 57.62
CA ALA A 200 -29.84 -19.60 56.93
C ALA A 200 -30.02 -20.78 55.96
N GLY A 201 -30.47 -20.46 54.75
CA GLY A 201 -30.67 -21.39 53.65
C GLY A 201 -29.43 -22.25 53.45
N ARG A 202 -29.52 -23.49 53.93
CA ARG A 202 -28.54 -24.53 53.63
C ARG A 202 -28.70 -24.81 52.13
N LEU A 203 -27.73 -24.35 51.33
CA LEU A 203 -27.67 -24.65 49.89
C LEU A 203 -27.91 -26.15 49.73
N SER A 204 -28.88 -26.49 48.89
CA SER A 204 -29.21 -27.87 48.59
C SER A 204 -27.99 -28.56 47.96
N ASP A 205 -27.83 -29.86 48.18
CA ASP A 205 -26.69 -30.62 47.63
C ASP A 205 -26.63 -30.51 46.08
N ASP A 206 -27.77 -30.27 45.43
CA ASP A 206 -27.89 -30.02 44.00
C ASP A 206 -27.25 -28.68 43.59
N GLU A 207 -27.47 -27.59 44.33
CA GLU A 207 -26.85 -26.28 44.09
C GLU A 207 -25.33 -26.35 44.31
N VAL A 208 -24.87 -27.10 45.31
CA VAL A 208 -23.44 -27.33 45.55
C VAL A 208 -22.82 -28.12 44.38
N GLY A 209 -23.56 -29.08 43.81
CA GLY A 209 -23.16 -29.83 42.62
C GLY A 209 -23.04 -28.93 41.38
N GLU A 210 -23.99 -28.01 41.18
CA GLU A 210 -23.96 -27.06 40.07
C GLU A 210 -22.82 -26.05 40.21
N LEU A 211 -22.60 -25.49 41.40
CA LEU A 211 -21.46 -24.60 41.67
C LEU A 211 -20.12 -25.29 41.39
N ARG A 212 -19.96 -26.57 41.76
CA ARG A 212 -18.73 -27.33 41.47
C ARG A 212 -18.50 -27.50 39.97
N ARG A 213 -19.56 -27.73 39.19
CA ARG A 213 -19.46 -27.79 37.72
C ARG A 213 -19.07 -26.44 37.14
N LEU A 214 -19.70 -25.35 37.62
CA LEU A 214 -19.40 -23.99 37.16
C LEU A 214 -17.95 -23.58 37.44
N VAL A 215 -17.44 -23.94 38.63
CA VAL A 215 -16.02 -23.71 38.99
C VAL A 215 -15.10 -24.49 38.06
N ALA A 216 -15.39 -25.78 37.79
CA ALA A 216 -14.59 -26.58 36.87
C ALA A 216 -14.61 -26.02 35.43
N ASP A 217 -15.76 -25.55 34.95
CA ASP A 217 -15.89 -24.91 33.64
C ASP A 217 -15.15 -23.56 33.58
N LEU A 218 -15.21 -22.76 34.65
CA LEU A 218 -14.45 -21.52 34.78
C LEU A 218 -12.94 -21.77 34.79
N GLU A 219 -12.47 -22.76 35.53
CA GLU A 219 -11.06 -23.17 35.53
C GLU A 219 -10.61 -23.60 34.13
N ARG A 220 -11.45 -24.36 33.42
CA ARG A 220 -11.19 -24.77 32.04
C ARG A 220 -11.10 -23.57 31.09
N MET A 221 -12.07 -22.65 31.13
CA MET A 221 -12.05 -21.43 30.32
C MET A 221 -10.84 -20.55 30.63
N ASN A 222 -10.45 -20.43 31.90
CA ASN A 222 -9.29 -19.65 32.30
C ASN A 222 -7.99 -20.28 31.77
N SER A 223 -7.86 -21.61 31.82
CA SER A 223 -6.73 -22.32 31.22
C SER A 223 -6.67 -22.12 29.69
N GLU A 224 -7.82 -22.12 29.01
CA GLU A 224 -7.90 -21.89 27.57
C GLU A 224 -7.54 -20.45 27.20
N LEU A 225 -8.04 -19.46 27.94
CA LEU A 225 -7.68 -18.06 27.76
C LEU A 225 -6.18 -17.84 27.99
N GLY A 226 -5.60 -18.46 29.02
CA GLY A 226 -4.16 -18.45 29.26
C GLY A 226 -3.37 -19.02 28.08
N ALA A 227 -3.78 -20.16 27.53
CA ALA A 227 -3.14 -20.76 26.36
C ALA A 227 -3.26 -19.87 25.10
N ARG A 228 -4.41 -19.22 24.90
CA ARG A 228 -4.61 -18.27 23.78
C ARG A 228 -3.74 -17.02 23.93
N LEU A 229 -3.61 -16.50 25.15
CA LEU A 229 -2.78 -15.33 25.47
C LEU A 229 -1.30 -15.65 25.21
N GLU A 230 -0.80 -16.80 25.67
CA GLU A 230 0.56 -17.26 25.38
C GLU A 230 0.83 -17.42 23.88
N LYS A 231 -0.13 -18.00 23.14
CA LYS A 231 -0.03 -18.14 21.68
C LYS A 231 0.01 -16.77 20.99
N ALA A 232 -0.81 -15.82 21.43
CA ALA A 232 -0.83 -14.47 20.89
C ALA A 232 0.48 -13.72 21.20
N ASN A 233 1.00 -13.83 22.42
CA ASN A 233 2.27 -13.21 22.81
C ASN A 233 3.45 -13.76 22.00
N LYS A 234 3.50 -15.08 21.77
CA LYS A 234 4.51 -15.69 20.90
C LYS A 234 4.41 -15.19 19.45
N ALA A 235 3.18 -15.08 18.92
CA ALA A 235 2.97 -14.52 17.59
C ALA A 235 3.39 -13.05 17.49
N HIS A 236 3.11 -12.24 18.52
CA HIS A 236 3.52 -10.84 18.60
C HIS A 236 5.05 -10.71 18.64
N SER A 237 5.72 -11.49 19.49
CA SER A 237 7.18 -11.50 19.59
C SER A 237 7.85 -11.90 18.26
N LEU A 238 7.31 -12.89 17.55
CA LEU A 238 7.77 -13.27 16.21
C LEU A 238 7.53 -12.16 15.17
N ALA A 239 6.40 -11.45 15.26
CA ALA A 239 6.11 -10.33 14.37
C ALA A 239 7.08 -9.16 14.62
N GLU A 240 7.39 -8.84 15.88
CA GLU A 240 8.38 -7.82 16.25
C GLU A 240 9.79 -8.18 15.78
N SER A 241 10.21 -9.44 15.95
CA SER A 241 11.51 -9.88 15.44
C SER A 241 11.59 -9.73 13.92
N ASN A 242 10.54 -10.11 13.20
CA ASN A 242 10.47 -9.95 11.73
C ASN A 242 10.51 -8.48 11.32
N LEU A 243 9.79 -7.61 12.03
CA LEU A 243 9.80 -6.16 11.77
C LEU A 243 11.22 -5.57 11.96
N SER A 244 11.92 -5.98 13.03
CA SER A 244 13.29 -5.52 13.28
C SER A 244 14.28 -5.97 12.21
N ALA A 245 14.14 -7.20 11.70
CA ALA A 245 14.91 -7.73 10.58
C ALA A 245 14.63 -6.94 9.29
N LEU A 246 13.37 -6.73 8.94
CA LEU A 246 12.98 -5.95 7.76
C LEU A 246 13.48 -4.51 7.83
N LYS A 247 13.46 -3.89 9.00
CA LYS A 247 14.00 -2.53 9.22
C LYS A 247 15.52 -2.47 9.04
N THR A 248 16.23 -3.54 9.38
CA THR A 248 17.67 -3.63 9.15
C THR A 248 17.97 -3.83 7.67
N GLN A 249 17.18 -4.67 7.00
CA GLN A 249 17.28 -4.88 5.55
C GLN A 249 16.99 -3.60 4.76
N SER A 250 15.95 -2.84 5.14
CA SER A 250 15.61 -1.58 4.45
C SER A 250 16.73 -0.56 4.53
N LYS A 251 17.35 -0.40 5.71
CA LYS A 251 18.53 0.47 5.89
C LYS A 251 19.73 0.01 5.05
N GLY A 252 19.92 -1.30 4.91
CA GLY A 252 20.96 -1.85 4.04
C GLY A 252 20.75 -1.44 2.58
N LEU A 253 19.51 -1.52 2.09
CA LEU A 253 19.16 -1.11 0.73
C LEU A 253 19.28 0.41 0.52
N GLU A 254 18.93 1.22 1.51
CA GLU A 254 19.13 2.68 1.48
C GLU A 254 20.61 3.03 1.31
N ASN A 255 21.50 2.37 2.07
CA ASN A 255 22.94 2.60 1.95
C ASN A 255 23.51 2.17 0.57
N GLU A 256 23.07 1.04 0.02
CA GLU A 256 23.48 0.59 -1.32
C GLU A 256 22.95 1.54 -2.41
N TYR A 257 21.74 2.07 -2.23
CA TYR A 257 21.18 3.07 -3.14
C TYR A 257 22.00 4.36 -3.14
N ASP A 258 22.35 4.89 -1.96
CA ASP A 258 23.18 6.09 -1.83
C ASP A 258 24.58 5.88 -2.44
N ARG A 259 25.17 4.69 -2.22
CA ARG A 259 26.43 4.30 -2.84
C ARG A 259 26.32 4.31 -4.37
N LEU A 260 25.31 3.66 -4.95
CA LEU A 260 25.10 3.63 -6.39
C LEU A 260 24.88 5.03 -6.98
N LEU A 261 24.19 5.91 -6.25
CA LEU A 261 24.00 7.30 -6.64
C LEU A 261 25.35 8.03 -6.74
N SER A 262 26.23 7.83 -5.76
CA SER A 262 27.58 8.41 -5.75
C SER A 262 28.48 7.87 -6.88
N GLU A 263 28.38 6.56 -7.18
CA GLU A 263 29.10 5.93 -8.29
C GLU A 263 28.61 6.47 -9.64
N HIS A 264 27.29 6.63 -9.81
CA HIS A 264 26.69 7.21 -11.01
C HIS A 264 27.15 8.67 -11.23
N ASP A 265 27.17 9.48 -10.17
CA ASP A 265 27.67 10.86 -10.26
C ASP A 265 29.16 10.91 -10.62
N GLU A 266 29.97 10.01 -10.06
CA GLU A 266 31.39 9.93 -10.40
C GLU A 266 31.62 9.50 -11.85
N LEU A 267 30.88 8.49 -12.33
CA LEU A 267 30.91 8.07 -13.75
C LEU A 267 30.47 9.21 -14.68
N ARG A 268 29.45 9.98 -14.29
CA ARG A 268 29.01 11.15 -15.06
C ARG A 268 30.10 12.22 -15.15
N ARG A 269 30.81 12.49 -14.05
CA ARG A 269 31.98 13.40 -14.05
C ARG A 269 33.13 12.85 -14.89
N GLN A 270 33.36 11.54 -14.89
CA GLN A 270 34.38 10.91 -15.73
C GLN A 270 34.05 11.03 -17.21
N LEU A 271 32.79 10.79 -17.59
CA LEU A 271 32.32 10.98 -18.97
C LEU A 271 32.43 12.45 -19.42
N GLN A 272 32.08 13.42 -18.58
CA GLN A 272 32.31 14.84 -18.88
C GLN A 272 33.78 15.16 -19.10
N ARG A 273 34.67 14.66 -18.23
CA ARG A 273 36.12 14.84 -18.38
C ARG A 273 36.64 14.22 -19.68
N ALA A 274 36.21 13.00 -20.01
CA ALA A 274 36.59 12.31 -21.23
C ALA A 274 36.05 12.99 -22.50
N GLY A 275 34.81 13.48 -22.46
CA GLY A 275 34.21 14.23 -23.57
C GLY A 275 34.94 15.55 -23.86
N LEU A 276 35.37 16.27 -22.83
CA LEU A 276 36.19 17.48 -22.97
C LEU A 276 37.60 17.16 -23.50
N ALA A 277 38.20 16.05 -23.07
CA ALA A 277 39.50 15.61 -23.59
C ALA A 277 39.45 15.20 -25.07
N ALA A 278 38.36 14.55 -25.50
CA ALA A 278 38.15 14.18 -26.90
C ALA A 278 37.92 15.41 -27.82
N GLY A 279 37.23 16.44 -27.32
CA GLY A 279 37.01 17.68 -28.06
C GLY A 279 38.28 18.52 -28.27
N GLY A 280 39.16 18.62 -27.27
CA GLY A 280 40.40 19.42 -27.38
C GLY A 280 41.49 18.81 -28.28
N ALA A 281 41.50 17.49 -28.46
CA ALA A 281 42.45 16.82 -29.34
C ALA A 281 42.11 16.98 -30.84
N ALA A 282 40.84 17.20 -31.18
CA ALA A 282 40.41 17.43 -32.56
C ALA A 282 40.76 18.85 -33.04
N ASP A 283 40.65 19.86 -32.17
CA ASP A 283 40.83 21.27 -32.53
C ASP A 283 42.32 21.65 -32.73
N SER A 284 43.23 21.01 -32.00
CA SER A 284 44.68 21.28 -32.10
C SER A 284 45.36 20.71 -33.35
N ARG A 285 44.70 19.83 -34.12
CA ARG A 285 45.27 19.22 -35.34
C ARG A 285 45.00 20.03 -36.62
N MET A 286 44.14 21.06 -36.55
CA MET A 286 43.67 21.80 -37.73
C MET A 286 44.41 23.12 -37.98
N GLY A 287 45.30 23.54 -37.07
CA GLY A 287 45.99 24.84 -37.13
C GLY A 287 47.43 24.87 -37.65
N LYS A 288 47.95 23.76 -38.21
CA LYS A 288 49.30 23.70 -38.83
C LYS A 288 49.21 23.37 -40.31
N LYS A 289 48.70 24.32 -41.09
CA LYS A 289 48.94 24.39 -42.52
C LYS A 289 49.17 25.86 -42.84
N ASP A 290 50.27 26.10 -43.55
CA ASP A 290 50.59 27.33 -44.28
C ASP A 290 51.35 28.41 -43.50
N GLU A 291 52.68 28.20 -43.41
CA GLU A 291 53.70 29.22 -43.73
C GLU A 291 54.81 28.57 -44.57
#